data_AF-X1N6Q7-F1
#
_entry.id   AF-X1N6Q7-F1
#
_cell.length_a   1.000
_cell.length_b   1.000
_cell.length_c   1.000
_cell.angle_alpha   90.00
_cell.angle_beta   90.00
_cell.angle_gamma   90.00
#
_symmetry.space_group_name_H-M   'P 1'
#
loop_
_entity.id
_entity.type
_entity.pdbx_description
1 polymer ?
#
loop_
_entity_poly.entity_id
_entity_poly.type
_entity_poly.pdbx_seq_one_letter_code
_entity_poly.pdbx_strand_id
1 'polypeptide(L)'
;MKHYDPKERERRGVYYTPEAVVSYIVRSLHAILKEKFNKSDGLASEGVTLLDPAAGTMTFVAKAAQVAVDEFVSKYGEGSRESFIRDHILQNFYAFELMMAPYAVGHLKMAFFLEELGYQLTPQERCKFYLTNTLEMEELAEAKLPGLSSLAEESHKAGKVKKDTPILVILGNPPYSGISVNKGKWITGLIEDYKYVDRKHFGERKHWLQDDYVKFLRFAEWKIAQAGEGVVGMITNHSYLDNPTFRGMRQHLMNTFDEIYVLDLHGNSLKKERC
;
A
#
# COMPACT_ATOMS: atom_id res chain seq x y z
N MET A 1 -20.81 11.83 2.58
CA MET A 1 -20.89 10.35 2.60
C MET A 1 -20.87 9.78 4.04
N LYS A 2 -21.77 10.21 4.94
CA LYS A 2 -21.86 9.70 6.34
C LYS A 2 -23.03 8.72 6.57
N HIS A 3 -23.72 8.28 5.52
CA HIS A 3 -25.01 7.57 5.61
C HIS A 3 -25.00 6.09 5.23
N TYR A 4 -23.84 5.41 5.23
CA TYR A 4 -23.80 3.97 4.99
C TYR A 4 -23.38 3.19 6.24
N ASP A 5 -24.14 2.13 6.52
CA ASP A 5 -23.91 1.15 7.60
C ASP A 5 -22.49 0.54 7.48
N PRO A 6 -21.70 0.47 8.58
CA PRO A 6 -20.46 -0.32 8.66
C PRO A 6 -20.49 -1.66 7.90
N LYS A 7 -21.58 -2.43 8.01
CA LYS A 7 -21.70 -3.75 7.38
C LYS A 7 -21.89 -3.69 5.87
N GLU A 8 -22.58 -2.67 5.36
CA GLU A 8 -22.69 -2.42 3.91
C GLU A 8 -21.33 -2.00 3.31
N ARG A 9 -20.51 -1.29 4.08
CA ARG A 9 -19.16 -0.86 3.67
C ARG A 9 -18.18 -2.02 3.62
N GLU A 10 -18.22 -2.88 4.64
CA GLU A 10 -17.44 -4.12 4.71
C GLU A 10 -17.87 -5.11 3.61
N ARG A 11 -19.18 -5.26 3.34
CA ARG A 11 -19.69 -6.05 2.20
C ARG A 11 -19.24 -5.52 0.84
N ARG A 12 -19.01 -4.21 0.72
CA ARG A 12 -18.48 -3.57 -0.49
C ARG A 12 -16.95 -3.53 -0.50
N GLY A 13 -16.27 -4.11 0.49
CA GLY A 13 -14.81 -4.16 0.58
C GLY A 13 -14.13 -2.82 0.85
N VAL A 14 -14.87 -1.76 1.20
CA VAL A 14 -14.31 -0.41 1.42
C VAL A 14 -14.09 -0.18 2.90
N TYR A 15 -12.86 -0.41 3.36
CA TYR A 15 -12.43 -0.10 4.72
C TYR A 15 -11.98 1.35 4.83
N TYR A 16 -12.67 2.15 5.64
CA TYR A 16 -12.24 3.53 5.92
C TYR A 16 -11.23 3.53 7.05
N THR A 17 -9.99 3.91 6.75
CA THR A 17 -8.94 4.06 7.75
C THR A 17 -9.10 5.40 8.48
N PRO A 18 -9.15 5.42 9.84
CA PRO A 18 -9.22 6.68 10.59
C PRO A 18 -8.04 7.61 10.26
N GLU A 19 -8.32 8.90 10.11
CA GLU A 19 -7.30 9.89 9.70
C GLU A 19 -6.10 9.93 10.65
N ALA A 20 -6.32 9.79 11.96
CA ALA A 20 -5.24 9.76 12.95
C ALA A 20 -4.24 8.60 12.70
N VAL A 21 -4.75 7.42 12.32
CA VAL A 21 -3.91 6.25 11.98
C VAL A 21 -3.14 6.50 10.69
N VAL A 22 -3.81 7.00 9.65
CA VAL A 22 -3.16 7.32 8.37
C VAL A 22 -2.05 8.34 8.59
N SER A 23 -2.35 9.41 9.33
CA SER A 23 -1.41 10.47 9.63
C SER A 23 -0.22 9.98 10.45
N TYR A 24 -0.45 9.10 11.43
CA TYR A 24 0.62 8.50 12.23
C TYR A 24 1.58 7.70 11.34
N ILE A 25 1.06 6.75 10.54
CA ILE A 25 1.88 5.92 9.66
C ILE A 25 2.68 6.77 8.67
N VAL A 26 2.02 7.69 7.96
CA VAL A 26 2.68 8.53 6.94
C VAL A 26 3.79 9.40 7.56
N ARG A 27 3.54 10.02 8.72
CA ARG A 27 4.54 10.87 9.38
C ARG A 27 5.70 10.06 9.95
N SER A 28 5.44 8.86 10.47
CA SER A 28 6.49 7.95 10.92
C SER A 28 7.39 7.52 9.75
N LEU A 29 6.82 7.16 8.60
CA LEU A 29 7.60 6.83 7.40
C LEU A 29 8.41 8.03 6.91
N HIS A 30 7.81 9.22 6.90
CA HIS A 30 8.51 10.46 6.56
C HIS A 30 9.72 10.70 7.48
N ALA A 31 9.58 10.49 8.79
CA ALA A 31 10.68 10.63 9.75
C ALA A 31 11.77 9.56 9.54
N ILE A 32 11.39 8.29 9.37
CA ILE A 32 12.32 7.18 9.10
C ILE A 32 13.15 7.44 7.84
N LEU A 33 12.54 7.97 6.78
CA LEU A 33 13.27 8.35 5.55
C LEU A 33 14.39 9.37 5.85
N LYS A 34 14.11 10.35 6.71
CA LYS A 34 15.09 11.39 7.11
C LYS A 34 16.20 10.83 7.96
N GLU A 35 15.88 9.94 8.88
CA GLU A 35 16.81 9.42 9.88
C GLU A 35 17.66 8.26 9.38
N LYS A 36 17.12 7.42 8.49
CA LYS A 36 17.70 6.11 8.16
C LYS A 36 18.03 5.91 6.68
N PHE A 37 17.42 6.68 5.77
CA PHE A 37 17.56 6.49 4.31
C PHE A 37 18.28 7.64 3.60
N ASN A 38 18.93 8.56 4.33
CA ASN A 38 19.59 9.74 3.77
C ASN A 38 18.66 10.60 2.88
N LYS A 39 17.36 10.60 3.18
CA LYS A 39 16.35 11.40 2.47
C LYS A 39 16.00 12.61 3.34
N SER A 40 16.81 13.67 3.29
CA SER A 40 16.74 14.84 4.19
C SER A 40 15.38 15.55 4.23
N ASP A 41 14.60 15.43 3.16
CA ASP A 41 13.26 16.00 3.01
C ASP A 41 12.17 14.91 3.13
N GLY A 42 12.53 13.75 3.67
CA GLY A 42 11.65 12.60 3.83
C GLY A 42 10.97 12.24 2.51
N LEU A 43 9.64 12.18 2.53
CA LEU A 43 8.80 11.91 1.36
C LEU A 43 8.97 12.89 0.19
N ALA A 44 9.50 14.09 0.43
CA ALA A 44 9.76 15.09 -0.61
C ALA A 44 11.14 14.95 -1.27
N SER A 45 11.99 14.04 -0.76
CA SER A 45 13.35 13.88 -1.28
C SER A 45 13.36 13.24 -2.67
N GLU A 46 14.34 13.63 -3.48
CA GLU A 46 14.58 13.02 -4.78
C GLU A 46 14.81 11.50 -4.68
N GLY A 47 14.27 10.76 -5.65
CA GLY A 47 14.34 9.30 -5.70
C GLY A 47 13.42 8.58 -4.72
N VAL A 48 12.56 9.29 -3.97
CA VAL A 48 11.53 8.64 -3.15
C VAL A 48 10.35 8.25 -4.03
N THR A 49 10.16 6.95 -4.20
CA THR A 49 9.00 6.33 -4.84
C THR A 49 8.11 5.66 -3.80
N LEU A 50 6.80 5.83 -3.92
CA LEU A 50 5.81 5.34 -2.98
C LEU A 50 4.78 4.43 -3.66
N LEU A 51 4.37 3.36 -3.00
CA LEU A 51 3.26 2.50 -3.45
C LEU A 51 2.24 2.28 -2.32
N ASP A 52 0.97 2.56 -2.61
CA ASP A 52 -0.15 1.98 -1.88
C ASP A 52 -0.74 0.80 -2.68
N PRO A 53 -0.52 -0.45 -2.26
CA PRO A 53 -0.94 -1.63 -3.02
C PRO A 53 -2.44 -1.92 -2.90
N ALA A 54 -3.18 -1.23 -2.04
CA ALA A 54 -4.62 -1.42 -1.84
C ALA A 54 -5.26 -0.08 -1.44
N ALA A 55 -5.21 0.88 -2.36
CA ALA A 55 -5.39 2.28 -2.04
C ALA A 55 -6.83 2.67 -1.69
N GLY A 56 -7.82 1.86 -2.07
CA GLY A 56 -9.23 2.20 -1.88
C GLY A 56 -9.54 3.53 -2.55
N THR A 57 -9.77 4.54 -1.71
CA THR A 57 -10.04 5.92 -2.14
C THR A 57 -8.83 6.85 -1.96
N MET A 58 -7.61 6.34 -2.11
CA MET A 58 -6.36 7.12 -2.12
C MET A 58 -6.04 7.88 -0.82
N THR A 59 -6.60 7.48 0.33
CA THR A 59 -6.44 8.23 1.59
C THR A 59 -4.99 8.32 2.06
N PHE A 60 -4.24 7.22 1.99
CA PHE A 60 -2.83 7.26 2.37
C PHE A 60 -1.98 8.06 1.39
N VAL A 61 -2.19 7.88 0.09
CA VAL A 61 -1.43 8.62 -0.94
C VAL A 61 -1.68 10.12 -0.85
N ALA A 62 -2.94 10.55 -0.66
CA ALA A 62 -3.25 11.96 -0.43
C ALA A 62 -2.53 12.51 0.81
N LYS A 63 -2.54 11.77 1.93
CA LYS A 63 -1.84 12.20 3.14
C LYS A 63 -0.32 12.25 2.97
N ALA A 64 0.26 11.29 2.25
CA ALA A 64 1.68 11.29 1.91
C ALA A 64 2.05 12.47 1.03
N ALA A 65 1.23 12.78 0.02
CA ALA A 65 1.42 13.92 -0.86
C ALA A 65 1.34 15.24 -0.08
N GLN A 66 0.37 15.37 0.82
CA GLN A 66 0.26 16.54 1.71
C GLN A 66 1.55 16.73 2.53
N VAL A 67 2.02 15.68 3.21
CA VAL A 67 3.24 15.75 4.04
C VAL A 67 4.47 16.11 3.20
N ALA A 68 4.59 15.57 1.99
CA ALA A 68 5.68 15.89 1.08
C ALA A 68 5.62 17.34 0.59
N VAL A 69 4.44 17.84 0.21
CA VAL A 69 4.24 19.23 -0.22
C VAL A 69 4.50 20.21 0.93
N ASP A 70 4.02 19.91 2.13
CA ASP A 70 4.25 20.74 3.32
C ASP A 70 5.75 20.86 3.63
N GLU A 71 6.49 19.74 3.62
CA GLU A 71 7.94 19.73 3.83
C GLU A 71 8.64 20.56 2.74
N PHE A 72 8.31 20.32 1.47
CA PHE A 72 8.92 21.04 0.35
C PHE A 72 8.69 22.54 0.44
N VAL A 73 7.44 22.97 0.62
CA VAL A 73 7.06 24.38 0.71
C VAL A 73 7.71 25.04 1.92
N SER A 74 7.80 24.34 3.07
CA SER A 74 8.44 24.90 4.26
C SER A 74 9.93 25.21 4.09
N LYS A 75 10.63 24.47 3.21
CA LYS A 75 12.07 24.62 2.97
C LYS A 75 12.40 25.47 1.74
N TYR A 76 11.61 25.35 0.68
CA TYR A 76 11.92 25.90 -0.64
C TYR A 76 10.94 27.00 -1.09
N GLY A 77 9.89 27.27 -0.30
CA GLY A 77 8.87 28.28 -0.58
C GLY A 77 7.78 27.81 -1.53
N GLU A 78 6.75 28.64 -1.71
CA GLU A 78 5.55 28.29 -2.48
C GLU A 78 5.76 28.34 -4.00
N GLY A 79 6.72 29.15 -4.48
CA GLY A 79 6.88 29.45 -5.91
C GLY A 79 7.19 28.24 -6.80
N SER A 80 7.71 27.15 -6.23
CA SER A 80 8.02 25.90 -6.94
C SER A 80 7.08 24.73 -6.57
N ARG A 81 5.97 25.01 -5.86
CA ARG A 81 5.01 23.99 -5.42
C ARG A 81 4.42 23.21 -6.59
N GLU A 82 3.97 23.90 -7.63
CA GLU A 82 3.33 23.25 -8.78
C GLU A 82 4.31 22.32 -9.52
N SER A 83 5.55 22.78 -9.76
CA SER A 83 6.59 21.93 -10.33
C SER A 83 6.89 20.73 -9.46
N PHE A 84 6.95 20.88 -8.13
CA PHE A 84 7.19 19.77 -7.22
C PHE A 84 6.06 18.73 -7.27
N ILE A 85 4.80 19.16 -7.27
CA ILE A 85 3.65 18.26 -7.41
C ILE A 85 3.73 17.50 -8.74
N ARG A 86 3.98 18.21 -9.84
CA ARG A 86 4.07 17.61 -11.18
C ARG A 86 5.22 16.61 -11.33
N ASP A 87 6.41 17.02 -10.91
CA ASP A 87 7.67 16.36 -11.24
C ASP A 87 8.03 15.28 -10.19
N HIS A 88 7.52 15.41 -8.97
CA HIS A 88 7.73 14.42 -7.89
C HIS A 88 6.47 13.62 -7.57
N ILE A 89 5.38 14.26 -7.12
CA ILE A 89 4.20 13.54 -6.62
C ILE A 89 3.53 12.74 -7.74
N LEU A 90 3.22 13.37 -8.88
CA LEU A 90 2.57 12.68 -10.00
C LEU A 90 3.48 11.64 -10.68
N GLN A 91 4.80 11.78 -10.55
CA GLN A 91 5.75 10.83 -11.14
C GLN A 91 6.09 9.66 -10.23
N ASN A 92 6.11 9.84 -8.91
CA ASN A 92 6.73 8.87 -8.02
C ASN A 92 5.75 8.20 -7.05
N PHE A 93 4.50 8.66 -6.98
CA PHE A 93 3.49 8.09 -6.07
C PHE A 93 2.52 7.21 -6.84
N TYR A 94 2.61 5.91 -6.57
CA TYR A 94 1.88 4.84 -7.23
C TYR A 94 0.80 4.29 -6.31
N ALA A 95 -0.29 3.83 -6.90
CA ALA A 95 -1.38 3.19 -6.18
C ALA A 95 -2.06 2.13 -7.01
N PHE A 96 -2.56 1.07 -6.36
CA PHE A 96 -3.37 0.04 -6.97
C PHE A 96 -4.73 -0.08 -6.28
N GLU A 97 -5.76 -0.36 -7.06
CA GLU A 97 -7.09 -0.72 -6.55
C GLU A 97 -7.69 -1.81 -7.44
N LEU A 98 -8.40 -2.75 -6.83
CA LEU A 98 -9.04 -3.87 -7.53
C LEU A 98 -10.43 -3.50 -8.06
N MET A 99 -11.16 -2.64 -7.34
CA MET A 99 -12.56 -2.33 -7.60
C MET A 99 -12.73 -1.02 -8.36
N MET A 100 -13.51 -1.04 -9.44
CA MET A 100 -13.78 0.12 -10.30
C MET A 100 -14.40 1.32 -9.54
N ALA A 101 -15.27 1.07 -8.56
CA ALA A 101 -15.95 2.13 -7.82
C ALA A 101 -15.00 2.96 -6.93
N PRO A 102 -14.23 2.37 -5.99
CA PRO A 102 -13.21 3.12 -5.24
C PRO A 102 -12.12 3.69 -6.15
N TYR A 103 -11.78 3.01 -7.25
CA TYR A 103 -10.88 3.55 -8.28
C TYR A 103 -11.37 4.88 -8.87
N ALA A 104 -12.63 4.95 -9.30
CA ALA A 104 -13.20 6.20 -9.82
C ALA A 104 -13.29 7.30 -8.73
N VAL A 105 -13.70 6.93 -7.51
CA VAL A 105 -13.76 7.87 -6.38
C VAL A 105 -12.37 8.40 -6.00
N GLY A 106 -11.35 7.55 -6.06
CA GLY A 106 -9.97 7.94 -5.76
C GLY A 106 -9.43 8.98 -6.74
N HIS A 107 -9.69 8.84 -8.05
CA HIS A 107 -9.32 9.86 -9.05
C HIS A 107 -10.03 11.20 -8.79
N LEU A 108 -11.34 11.19 -8.53
CA LEU A 108 -12.09 12.41 -8.21
C LEU A 108 -11.56 13.09 -6.95
N LYS A 109 -11.30 12.31 -5.89
CA LYS A 109 -10.75 12.82 -4.64
C LYS A 109 -9.38 13.43 -4.84
N MET A 110 -8.50 12.77 -5.59
CA MET A 110 -7.15 13.29 -5.87
C MET A 110 -7.19 14.57 -6.69
N ALA A 111 -8.12 14.71 -7.64
CA ALA A 111 -8.30 15.96 -8.38
C ALA A 111 -8.64 17.13 -7.44
N PHE A 112 -9.67 16.98 -6.58
CA PHE A 112 -10.02 18.02 -5.60
C PHE A 112 -8.90 18.30 -4.60
N PHE A 113 -8.23 17.26 -4.11
CA PHE A 113 -7.12 17.40 -3.18
C PHE A 113 -5.94 18.17 -3.80
N LEU A 114 -5.60 17.90 -5.07
CA LEU A 114 -4.54 18.64 -5.77
C LEU A 114 -4.95 20.10 -6.01
N GLU A 115 -6.22 20.35 -6.34
CA GLU A 115 -6.75 21.72 -6.46
C GLU A 115 -6.64 22.49 -5.13
N GLU A 116 -6.94 21.85 -4.00
CA GLU A 116 -6.77 22.43 -2.65
C GLU A 116 -5.30 22.75 -2.33
N LEU A 117 -4.36 21.99 -2.89
CA LEU A 117 -2.93 22.28 -2.80
C LEU A 117 -2.46 23.39 -3.77
N GLY A 118 -3.34 23.88 -4.64
CA GLY A 118 -3.04 24.87 -5.67
C GLY A 118 -2.52 24.26 -6.98
N TYR A 119 -2.82 22.99 -7.27
CA TYR A 119 -2.42 22.31 -8.51
C TYR A 119 -3.64 21.82 -9.30
N GLN A 120 -3.86 22.38 -10.48
CA GLN A 120 -4.90 21.93 -11.39
C GLN A 120 -4.31 20.92 -12.39
N LEU A 121 -4.86 19.70 -12.41
CA LEU A 121 -4.48 18.69 -13.38
C LEU A 121 -4.85 19.12 -14.80
N THR A 122 -3.90 19.01 -15.72
CA THR A 122 -4.20 19.12 -17.16
C THR A 122 -4.89 17.84 -17.67
N PRO A 123 -5.61 17.88 -18.81
CA PRO A 123 -6.27 16.69 -19.36
C PRO A 123 -5.35 15.50 -19.68
N GLN A 124 -4.04 15.75 -19.82
CA GLN A 124 -3.02 14.74 -20.09
C GLN A 124 -2.41 14.15 -18.80
N GLU A 125 -2.62 14.80 -17.67
CA GLU A 125 -2.08 14.40 -16.38
C GLU A 125 -3.05 13.52 -15.61
N ARG A 126 -2.48 12.61 -14.82
CA ARG A 126 -3.21 11.80 -13.86
C ARG A 126 -2.29 11.34 -12.76
N CYS A 127 -2.87 11.02 -11.61
CA CYS A 127 -2.19 10.22 -10.60
C CYS A 127 -1.88 8.83 -11.17
N LYS A 128 -0.74 8.24 -10.78
CA LYS A 128 -0.36 6.85 -11.12
C LYS A 128 -1.14 5.84 -10.25
N PHE A 129 -2.45 5.96 -10.33
CA PHE A 129 -3.42 5.11 -9.68
C PHE A 129 -3.98 4.15 -10.73
N TYR A 130 -3.80 2.84 -10.52
CA TYR A 130 -4.10 1.83 -11.52
C TYR A 130 -5.10 0.79 -11.04
N LEU A 131 -5.99 0.38 -11.94
CA LEU A 131 -6.97 -0.67 -11.69
C LEU A 131 -6.34 -2.06 -11.93
N THR A 132 -6.00 -2.78 -10.85
CA THR A 132 -5.34 -4.09 -10.93
C THR A 132 -5.54 -4.93 -9.67
N ASN A 133 -5.33 -6.23 -9.77
CA ASN A 133 -5.05 -7.06 -8.60
C ASN A 133 -3.55 -7.01 -8.29
N THR A 134 -3.19 -6.50 -7.11
CA THR A 134 -1.80 -6.48 -6.61
C THR A 134 -1.22 -7.89 -6.48
N LEU A 135 -2.04 -8.87 -6.09
CA LEU A 135 -1.60 -10.23 -5.79
C LEU A 135 -1.55 -11.14 -7.04
N GLU A 136 -1.72 -10.57 -8.24
CA GLU A 136 -1.62 -11.26 -9.53
C GLU A 136 -0.59 -10.59 -10.44
N MET A 137 0.25 -11.40 -11.08
CA MET A 137 1.32 -10.93 -11.98
C MET A 137 0.99 -11.09 -13.47
N GLU A 138 -0.08 -11.82 -13.78
CA GLU A 138 -0.59 -11.98 -15.13
C GLU A 138 -1.26 -10.66 -15.58
N GLU A 139 -0.88 -10.20 -16.76
CA GLU A 139 -1.47 -9.02 -17.37
C GLU A 139 -2.64 -9.42 -18.27
N LEU A 140 -3.66 -8.58 -18.33
CA LEU A 140 -4.77 -8.80 -19.25
C LEU A 140 -4.26 -8.68 -20.69
N ALA A 141 -4.57 -9.67 -21.52
CA ALA A 141 -4.27 -9.61 -22.95
C ALA A 141 -4.98 -8.42 -23.60
N GLU A 142 -4.34 -7.78 -24.58
CA GLU A 142 -4.96 -6.73 -25.39
C GLU A 142 -6.17 -7.29 -26.15
N ALA A 143 -7.37 -7.09 -25.61
CA ALA A 143 -8.61 -7.40 -26.30
C ALA A 143 -9.01 -6.22 -27.18
N LYS A 144 -9.32 -6.49 -28.46
CA LYS A 144 -9.80 -5.49 -29.43
C LYS A 144 -11.25 -5.03 -29.20
N LEU A 145 -11.83 -5.34 -28.04
CA LEU A 145 -13.21 -4.99 -27.70
C LEU A 145 -13.27 -3.60 -27.04
N PRO A 146 -14.27 -2.76 -27.40
CA PRO A 146 -14.45 -1.43 -26.79
C PRO A 146 -14.57 -1.52 -25.26
N GLY A 147 -13.78 -0.73 -24.53
CA GLY A 147 -13.78 -0.70 -23.06
C GLY A 147 -12.89 -1.74 -22.38
N LEU A 148 -12.46 -2.80 -23.06
CA LEU A 148 -11.45 -3.74 -22.56
C LEU A 148 -10.02 -3.26 -22.79
N SER A 149 -9.79 -2.44 -23.82
CA SER A 149 -8.49 -1.85 -24.11
C SER A 149 -7.96 -0.97 -22.97
N SER A 150 -8.83 -0.18 -22.32
CA SER A 150 -8.45 0.65 -21.17
C SER A 150 -8.12 -0.20 -19.94
N LEU A 151 -8.83 -1.31 -19.71
CA LEU A 151 -8.51 -2.24 -18.61
C LEU A 151 -7.17 -2.96 -18.84
N ALA A 152 -6.88 -3.35 -20.09
CA ALA A 152 -5.59 -3.94 -20.45
C ALA A 152 -4.45 -2.93 -20.25
N GLU A 153 -4.66 -1.66 -20.60
CA GLU A 153 -3.68 -0.59 -20.38
C GLU A 153 -3.41 -0.34 -18.88
N GLU A 154 -4.46 -0.31 -18.05
CA GLU A 154 -4.33 -0.23 -16.59
C GLU A 154 -3.56 -1.42 -16.02
N SER A 155 -3.88 -2.63 -16.47
CA SER A 155 -3.19 -3.87 -16.08
C SER A 155 -1.70 -3.84 -16.47
N HIS A 156 -1.38 -3.38 -17.68
CA HIS A 156 0.00 -3.30 -18.17
C HIS A 156 0.83 -2.25 -17.43
N LYS A 157 0.26 -1.05 -17.21
CA LYS A 157 0.93 0.01 -16.42
C LYS A 157 1.19 -0.46 -14.99
N ALA A 158 0.23 -1.13 -14.37
CA ALA A 158 0.43 -1.73 -13.05
C ALA A 158 1.47 -2.88 -13.08
N GLY A 159 1.48 -3.69 -14.15
CA GLY A 159 2.47 -4.74 -14.39
C GLY A 159 3.89 -4.20 -14.38
N LYS A 160 4.14 -3.10 -15.10
CA LYS A 160 5.43 -2.39 -15.10
C LYS A 160 5.85 -1.90 -13.71
N VAL A 161 4.90 -1.39 -12.91
CA VAL A 161 5.20 -0.98 -11.54
C VAL A 161 5.55 -2.18 -10.66
N LYS A 162 4.76 -3.26 -10.75
CA LYS A 162 4.98 -4.50 -10.01
C LYS A 162 6.33 -5.13 -10.34
N LYS A 163 6.71 -5.19 -11.62
CA LYS A 163 7.89 -5.91 -12.11
C LYS A 163 9.17 -5.09 -12.13
N ASP A 164 9.09 -3.84 -12.60
CA ASP A 164 10.29 -3.13 -13.08
C ASP A 164 10.60 -1.86 -12.29
N THR A 165 9.60 -1.27 -11.64
CA THR A 165 9.79 0.01 -10.93
C THR A 165 10.31 -0.26 -9.51
N PRO A 166 11.50 0.24 -9.13
CA PRO A 166 11.95 0.18 -7.73
C PRO A 166 11.01 0.99 -6.85
N ILE A 167 10.62 0.44 -5.70
CA ILE A 167 9.73 1.09 -4.74
C ILE A 167 10.41 1.16 -3.38
N LEU A 168 10.72 2.38 -2.93
CA LEU A 168 11.32 2.65 -1.63
C LEU A 168 10.31 2.61 -0.47
N VAL A 169 9.09 3.12 -0.67
CA VAL A 169 8.08 3.24 0.40
C VAL A 169 6.84 2.46 0.02
N ILE A 170 6.41 1.53 0.88
CA ILE A 170 5.12 0.86 0.75
C ILE A 170 4.28 1.17 1.97
N LEU A 171 3.03 1.56 1.77
CA LEU A 171 2.12 1.85 2.88
C LEU A 171 0.68 1.47 2.57
N GLY A 172 -0.19 1.46 3.58
CA GLY A 172 -1.63 1.34 3.35
C GLY A 172 -2.40 0.58 4.42
N ASN A 173 -3.63 0.23 4.07
CA ASN A 173 -4.53 -0.60 4.86
C ASN A 173 -5.00 -1.77 3.97
N PRO A 174 -4.24 -2.89 3.90
CA PRO A 174 -4.62 -4.02 3.08
C PRO A 174 -5.94 -4.66 3.56
N PRO A 175 -6.69 -5.33 2.67
CA PRO A 175 -7.94 -6.00 3.05
C PRO A 175 -7.70 -7.17 4.02
N TYR A 176 -8.67 -7.39 4.91
CA TYR A 176 -8.66 -8.49 5.88
C TYR A 176 -9.66 -9.56 5.43
N SER A 177 -9.15 -10.72 5.00
CA SER A 177 -9.99 -11.81 4.54
C SER A 177 -9.29 -13.15 4.74
N GLY A 178 -9.60 -13.82 5.85
CA GLY A 178 -9.09 -15.15 6.15
C GLY A 178 -9.53 -16.24 5.16
N ILE A 179 -10.65 -16.03 4.46
CA ILE A 179 -11.10 -16.86 3.31
C ILE A 179 -10.83 -16.08 2.03
N SER A 180 -9.56 -15.92 1.73
CA SER A 180 -9.10 -15.17 0.57
C SER A 180 -9.50 -15.84 -0.74
N VAL A 181 -9.98 -15.02 -1.68
CA VAL A 181 -10.20 -15.40 -3.08
C VAL A 181 -8.89 -15.33 -3.90
N ASN A 182 -7.86 -14.65 -3.39
CA ASN A 182 -6.55 -14.47 -4.01
C ASN A 182 -5.72 -15.76 -3.90
N LYS A 183 -6.03 -16.75 -4.74
CA LYS A 183 -5.39 -18.09 -4.74
C LYS A 183 -4.38 -18.27 -5.88
N GLY A 184 -3.93 -17.18 -6.49
CA GLY A 184 -2.96 -17.21 -7.58
C GLY A 184 -1.67 -17.93 -7.19
N LYS A 185 -1.10 -18.71 -8.12
CA LYS A 185 0.13 -19.51 -7.88
C LYS A 185 1.32 -18.66 -7.44
N TRP A 186 1.44 -17.46 -7.97
CA TRP A 186 2.53 -16.54 -7.63
C TRP A 186 2.52 -16.17 -6.14
N ILE A 187 1.44 -15.56 -5.65
CA ILE A 187 1.36 -15.13 -4.25
C ILE A 187 1.33 -16.32 -3.28
N THR A 188 0.65 -17.41 -3.64
CA THR A 188 0.63 -18.61 -2.81
C THR A 188 1.99 -19.28 -2.72
N GLY A 189 2.81 -19.20 -3.77
CA GLY A 189 4.20 -19.60 -3.76
C GLY A 189 5.05 -18.75 -2.83
N LEU A 190 4.87 -17.42 -2.82
CA LEU A 190 5.57 -16.54 -1.88
C LEU A 190 5.19 -16.79 -0.41
N ILE A 191 3.92 -17.12 -0.14
CA ILE A 191 3.46 -17.46 1.23
C ILE A 191 4.11 -18.77 1.73
N GLU A 192 4.65 -19.61 0.87
CA GLU A 192 5.33 -20.85 1.27
C GLU A 192 6.53 -20.57 2.18
N ASP A 193 7.21 -19.43 2.00
CA ASP A 193 8.35 -19.02 2.82
C ASP A 193 7.97 -18.88 4.31
N TYR A 194 6.72 -18.50 4.60
CA TYR A 194 6.21 -18.36 5.97
C TYR A 194 5.92 -19.70 6.65
N LYS A 195 6.07 -20.82 5.95
CA LYS A 195 5.86 -22.17 6.50
C LYS A 195 7.14 -22.82 7.02
N TYR A 196 8.24 -22.10 7.02
CA TYR A 196 9.52 -22.54 7.53
C TYR A 196 9.86 -21.83 8.85
N VAL A 197 10.43 -22.58 9.79
CA VAL A 197 11.12 -22.05 10.96
C VAL A 197 12.46 -22.73 11.07
N ASP A 198 13.55 -21.98 11.17
CA ASP A 198 14.92 -22.53 11.22
C ASP A 198 15.19 -23.53 10.07
N ARG A 199 14.73 -23.17 8.85
CA ARG A 199 14.79 -23.99 7.63
C ARG A 199 14.01 -25.31 7.69
N LYS A 200 13.16 -25.52 8.69
CA LYS A 200 12.27 -26.68 8.82
C LYS A 200 10.84 -26.29 8.51
N HIS A 201 10.25 -26.97 7.52
CA HIS A 201 8.84 -26.82 7.20
C HIS A 201 7.98 -27.44 8.31
N PHE A 202 7.02 -26.70 8.88
CA PHE A 202 6.24 -27.20 10.04
C PHE A 202 4.97 -28.00 9.68
N GLY A 203 4.66 -28.19 8.40
CA GLY A 203 3.74 -29.24 7.93
C GLY A 203 2.25 -29.06 8.29
N GLU A 204 1.85 -27.92 8.86
CA GLU A 204 0.46 -27.65 9.23
C GLU A 204 -0.41 -27.44 7.98
N ARG A 205 -1.47 -28.25 7.84
CA ARG A 205 -2.37 -28.18 6.66
C ARG A 205 -3.37 -27.03 6.70
N LYS A 206 -3.71 -26.53 7.89
CA LYS A 206 -4.58 -25.38 8.10
C LYS A 206 -3.77 -24.29 8.79
N HIS A 207 -3.59 -23.16 8.11
CA HIS A 207 -2.92 -22.02 8.70
C HIS A 207 -3.59 -20.73 8.20
N TRP A 208 -3.63 -19.72 9.07
CA TRP A 208 -4.19 -18.40 8.78
C TRP A 208 -3.28 -17.53 7.89
N LEU A 209 -2.15 -18.07 7.42
CA LEU A 209 -1.20 -17.39 6.52
C LEU A 209 -1.79 -17.03 5.14
N GLN A 210 -2.98 -17.54 4.81
CA GLN A 210 -3.67 -17.23 3.55
C GLN A 210 -4.58 -16.01 3.64
N ASP A 211 -4.64 -15.35 4.80
CA ASP A 211 -5.33 -14.07 4.94
C ASP A 211 -4.71 -13.02 3.99
N ASP A 212 -5.54 -12.16 3.43
CA ASP A 212 -5.09 -11.18 2.43
C ASP A 212 -4.07 -10.20 3.01
N TYR A 213 -4.22 -9.72 4.25
CA TYR A 213 -3.20 -8.80 4.83
C TYR A 213 -1.81 -9.45 4.91
N VAL A 214 -1.75 -10.76 5.13
CA VAL A 214 -0.49 -11.53 5.16
C VAL A 214 0.13 -11.57 3.77
N LYS A 215 -0.70 -11.74 2.73
CA LYS A 215 -0.26 -11.69 1.33
C LYS A 215 0.22 -10.32 0.92
N PHE A 216 -0.42 -9.25 1.39
CA PHE A 216 0.01 -7.88 1.14
C PHE A 216 1.33 -7.56 1.85
N LEU A 217 1.54 -8.04 3.09
CA LEU A 217 2.84 -7.95 3.75
C LEU A 217 3.92 -8.73 3.00
N ARG A 218 3.60 -9.96 2.55
CA ARG A 218 4.54 -10.77 1.75
C ARG A 218 4.86 -10.12 0.39
N PHE A 219 3.87 -9.50 -0.25
CA PHE A 219 4.06 -8.69 -1.46
C PHE A 219 5.01 -7.53 -1.18
N ALA A 220 4.82 -6.82 -0.06
CA ALA A 220 5.68 -5.70 0.32
C ALA A 220 7.12 -6.15 0.56
N GLU A 221 7.35 -7.25 1.29
CA GLU A 221 8.68 -7.86 1.46
C GLU A 221 9.32 -8.21 0.11
N TRP A 222 8.57 -8.89 -0.76
CA TRP A 222 9.05 -9.26 -2.10
C TRP A 222 9.44 -8.03 -2.91
N LYS A 223 8.65 -6.95 -2.84
CA LYS A 223 8.88 -5.75 -3.62
C LYS A 223 10.06 -4.92 -3.09
N ILE A 224 10.19 -4.79 -1.77
CA ILE A 224 11.33 -4.12 -1.13
C ILE A 224 12.62 -4.89 -1.39
N ALA A 225 12.61 -6.22 -1.29
CA ALA A 225 13.78 -7.04 -1.57
C ALA A 225 14.32 -6.85 -3.01
N GLN A 226 13.46 -6.56 -3.99
CA GLN A 226 13.91 -6.22 -5.35
C GLN A 226 14.59 -4.86 -5.44
N ALA A 227 14.12 -3.88 -4.66
CA ALA A 227 14.72 -2.56 -4.60
C ALA A 227 16.05 -2.56 -3.83
N GLY A 228 16.29 -3.57 -2.99
CA GLY A 228 17.48 -3.73 -2.15
C GLY A 228 17.39 -2.99 -0.82
N GLU A 229 16.54 -1.97 -0.74
CA GLU A 229 16.22 -1.23 0.48
C GLU A 229 14.78 -0.70 0.43
N GLY A 230 14.20 -0.41 1.60
CA GLY A 230 12.94 0.31 1.69
C GLY A 230 12.25 0.18 3.03
N VAL A 231 11.11 0.86 3.14
CA VAL A 231 10.34 0.97 4.37
C VAL A 231 8.87 0.64 4.11
N VAL A 232 8.27 -0.13 5.02
CA VAL A 232 6.88 -0.57 4.94
C VAL A 232 6.10 -0.06 6.15
N GLY A 233 4.95 0.58 5.94
CA GLY A 233 4.07 1.02 7.01
C GLY A 233 2.60 0.69 6.74
N MET A 234 2.06 -0.31 7.43
CA MET A 234 0.68 -0.76 7.25
C MET A 234 -0.07 -0.84 8.57
N ILE A 235 -1.37 -0.59 8.53
CA ILE A 235 -2.29 -1.06 9.57
C ILE A 235 -2.81 -2.44 9.16
N THR A 236 -2.72 -3.42 10.05
CA THR A 236 -3.14 -4.80 9.77
C THR A 236 -3.87 -5.40 10.96
N ASN A 237 -4.44 -6.59 10.76
CA ASN A 237 -4.85 -7.42 11.89
C ASN A 237 -3.61 -7.79 12.74
N HIS A 238 -3.71 -7.66 14.07
CA HIS A 238 -2.62 -7.95 15.01
C HIS A 238 -2.45 -9.46 15.34
N SER A 239 -3.27 -10.34 14.77
CA SER A 239 -3.27 -11.77 15.08
C SER A 239 -1.92 -12.46 14.83
N TYR A 240 -1.07 -11.91 13.95
CA TYR A 240 0.24 -12.47 13.66
C TYR A 240 1.27 -12.28 14.78
N LEU A 241 1.00 -11.43 15.78
CA LEU A 241 1.94 -11.13 16.86
C LEU A 241 2.14 -12.34 17.79
N ASP A 242 1.06 -12.99 18.22
CA ASP A 242 1.10 -14.03 19.24
C ASP A 242 0.66 -15.41 18.73
N ASN A 243 -0.12 -15.48 17.65
CA ASN A 243 -0.66 -16.74 17.18
C ASN A 243 0.47 -17.68 16.67
N PRO A 244 0.53 -18.94 17.16
CA PRO A 244 1.56 -19.91 16.76
C PRO A 244 1.65 -20.17 15.26
N THR A 245 0.56 -20.02 14.50
CA THR A 245 0.57 -20.28 13.04
C THR A 245 1.42 -19.27 12.27
N PHE A 246 1.72 -18.11 12.86
CA PHE A 246 2.48 -17.02 12.23
C PHE A 246 3.95 -16.99 12.63
N ARG A 247 4.45 -17.99 13.36
CA ARG A 247 5.85 -18.03 13.81
C ARG A 247 6.87 -17.98 12.65
N GLY A 248 6.58 -18.64 11.54
CA GLY A 248 7.44 -18.59 10.35
C GLY A 248 7.39 -17.23 9.65
N MET A 249 6.21 -16.60 9.57
CA MET A 249 6.07 -15.22 9.10
C MET A 249 6.89 -14.25 9.97
N ARG A 250 6.79 -14.35 11.31
CA ARG A 250 7.58 -13.49 12.21
C ARG A 250 9.09 -13.67 12.00
N GLN A 251 9.56 -14.92 11.90
CA GLN A 251 10.97 -15.17 11.62
C GLN A 251 11.40 -14.63 10.25
N HIS A 252 10.56 -14.80 9.22
CA HIS A 252 10.85 -14.29 7.89
C HIS A 252 10.97 -12.76 7.90
N LEU A 253 10.02 -12.05 8.53
CA LEU A 253 10.07 -10.59 8.66
C LEU A 253 11.34 -10.10 9.38
N MET A 254 11.74 -10.77 10.47
CA MET A 254 12.97 -10.44 11.19
C MET A 254 14.25 -10.73 10.39
N ASN A 255 14.18 -11.59 9.37
CA ASN A 255 15.31 -11.83 8.47
C ASN A 255 15.31 -10.85 7.29
N THR A 256 14.16 -10.30 6.91
CA THR A 256 14.01 -9.37 5.79
C THR A 256 14.31 -7.91 6.18
N PHE A 257 13.87 -7.48 7.36
CA PHE A 257 13.97 -6.08 7.80
C PHE A 257 14.93 -5.91 8.97
N ASP A 258 15.75 -4.86 8.93
CA ASP A 258 16.70 -4.52 9.99
C ASP A 258 16.02 -4.03 11.27
N GLU A 259 14.91 -3.30 11.13
CA GLU A 259 14.16 -2.72 12.25
C GLU A 259 12.65 -2.96 12.04
N ILE A 260 11.95 -3.38 13.10
CA ILE A 260 10.50 -3.62 13.09
C ILE A 260 9.86 -2.89 14.26
N TYR A 261 8.94 -1.97 13.94
CA TYR A 261 8.17 -1.20 14.91
C TYR A 261 6.73 -1.70 14.93
N VAL A 262 6.24 -2.10 16.11
CA VAL A 262 4.87 -2.59 16.29
C VAL A 262 4.16 -1.73 17.32
N LEU A 263 3.08 -1.07 16.91
CA LEU A 263 2.11 -0.42 17.81
C LEU A 263 0.81 -1.23 17.78
N ASP A 264 0.61 -2.09 18.78
CA ASP A 264 -0.64 -2.84 18.91
C ASP A 264 -1.73 -1.92 19.49
N LEU A 265 -2.79 -1.71 18.71
CA LEU A 265 -3.95 -0.91 19.12
C LEU A 265 -4.99 -1.74 19.88
N HIS A 266 -4.75 -3.05 20.07
CA HIS A 266 -5.68 -3.98 20.70
C HIS A 266 -7.05 -3.95 20.00
N GLY A 267 -8.13 -4.01 20.77
CA GLY A 267 -9.50 -3.92 20.27
C GLY A 267 -10.06 -5.25 19.76
N ASN A 268 -9.39 -6.36 20.07
CA ASN A 268 -9.88 -7.68 19.71
C ASN A 268 -10.93 -8.17 20.71
N SER A 269 -12.19 -7.94 20.36
CA SER A 269 -13.35 -8.35 21.17
C SER A 269 -13.44 -9.87 21.39
N LEU A 270 -12.81 -10.68 20.54
CA LEU A 270 -12.76 -12.14 20.67
C LEU A 270 -11.70 -12.60 21.69
N LYS A 271 -10.59 -11.85 21.81
CA LYS A 271 -9.51 -12.17 22.74
C LYS A 271 -9.78 -11.75 24.19
N LYS A 272 -10.90 -11.05 24.46
CA LYS A 272 -11.26 -10.52 25.80
C LYS A 272 -10.09 -9.78 26.46
N GLU A 273 -9.41 -8.96 25.68
CA GLU A 273 -8.30 -8.12 26.15
C GLU A 273 -8.78 -7.23 27.30
N ARG A 274 -7.96 -7.09 28.34
CA ARG A 274 -8.24 -6.20 29.47
C ARG A 274 -7.28 -5.03 29.40
N CYS A 275 -7.82 -3.82 29.56
CA CYS A 275 -7.05 -2.59 29.71
C CYS A 275 -6.23 -2.60 31.00
#